data_AF-A0A3B0WL88-F1
#
_entry.id   AF-A0A3B0WL88-F1
#
_cell.length_a   1.000
_cell.length_b   1.000
_cell.length_c   1.000
_cell.angle_alpha   90.00
_cell.angle_beta   90.00
_cell.angle_gamma   90.00
#
_symmetry.space_group_name_H-M   'P 1'
#
loop_
_entity.id
_entity.type
_entity.pdbx_description
1 polymer ?
#
loop_
_entity_poly.entity_id
_entity_poly.type
_entity_poly.pdbx_seq_one_letter_code
_entity_poly.pdbx_strand_id
1 'polypeptide(L)'
;MIKTITLWGALSLSLFAQNVFSSDKDGHYWIYGVGRQTCETYLEARDTGDYSEISYKNWISGYVTASNRSLENTYTLLGETDFQGALDWIDSYCEKNVKNSIYMAVENMRAVYYRNRKKAR
;
A
#
# COMPACT_ATOMS: atom_id res chain seq x y z
N MET A 1 -33.34 39.20 0.89
CA MET A 1 -33.46 38.13 1.89
C MET A 1 -33.30 36.72 1.32
N ILE A 2 -33.89 36.37 0.17
CA ILE A 2 -33.71 35.03 -0.44
C ILE A 2 -32.26 34.77 -0.90
N LYS A 3 -31.57 35.78 -1.48
CA LYS A 3 -30.17 35.68 -1.93
C LYS A 3 -29.13 35.50 -0.81
N THR A 4 -29.42 35.96 0.40
CA THR A 4 -28.52 35.79 1.56
C THR A 4 -28.68 34.39 2.16
N ILE A 5 -29.90 33.87 2.23
CA ILE A 5 -30.17 32.50 2.74
C ILE A 5 -29.51 31.43 1.85
N THR A 6 -29.51 31.61 0.53
CA THR A 6 -28.80 30.69 -0.40
C THR A 6 -27.28 30.76 -0.28
N LEU A 7 -26.70 31.93 0.03
CA LEU A 7 -25.25 32.06 0.25
C LEU A 7 -24.79 31.33 1.51
N TRP A 8 -25.54 31.46 2.61
CA TRP A 8 -25.25 30.77 3.87
C TRP A 8 -25.51 29.26 3.77
N GLY A 9 -26.54 28.84 3.04
CA GLY A 9 -26.81 27.42 2.75
C GLY A 9 -25.68 26.74 1.97
N ALA A 10 -25.12 27.41 0.96
CA ALA A 10 -23.98 26.92 0.19
C ALA A 10 -22.66 26.89 1.01
N LEU A 11 -22.45 27.87 1.88
CA LEU A 11 -21.29 27.94 2.78
C LEU A 11 -21.34 26.88 3.88
N SER A 12 -22.55 26.51 4.33
CA SER A 12 -22.75 25.47 5.35
C SER A 12 -22.56 24.06 4.77
N LEU A 13 -22.83 23.86 3.48
CA LEU A 13 -22.67 22.57 2.81
C LEU A 13 -21.20 22.22 2.50
N SER A 14 -20.31 23.22 2.45
CA SER A 14 -18.87 23.02 2.16
C SER A 14 -18.04 22.63 3.40
N LEU A 15 -18.61 22.71 4.61
CA LEU A 15 -17.94 22.36 5.86
C LEU A 15 -18.00 20.85 6.22
N PHE A 16 -18.65 20.04 5.40
CA PHE A 16 -18.74 18.57 5.57
C PHE A 16 -17.85 17.79 4.59
N ALA A 17 -16.69 18.33 4.22
CA ALA A 17 -15.64 17.52 3.59
C ALA A 17 -15.06 16.56 4.64
N GLN A 18 -15.76 15.46 4.92
CA GLN A 18 -15.23 14.41 5.78
C GLN A 18 -14.13 13.66 5.04
N ASN A 19 -13.00 13.45 5.72
CA ASN A 19 -11.98 12.53 5.24
C ASN A 19 -12.62 11.14 5.18
N VAL A 20 -12.64 10.53 3.99
CA VAL A 20 -13.05 9.15 3.82
C VAL A 20 -11.85 8.29 4.22
N PHE A 21 -11.94 7.64 5.38
CA PHE A 21 -10.94 6.68 5.83
C PHE A 21 -11.23 5.32 5.19
N SER A 22 -10.21 4.68 4.61
CA SER A 22 -10.31 3.32 4.05
C SER A 22 -10.17 2.23 5.12
N SER A 23 -9.94 2.62 6.37
CA SER A 23 -9.83 1.74 7.54
C SER A 23 -11.03 1.89 8.46
N ASP A 24 -11.20 0.95 9.38
CA ASP A 24 -12.10 1.12 10.51
C ASP A 24 -11.61 2.23 11.46
N LYS A 25 -12.39 2.46 12.52
CA LYS A 25 -12.13 3.50 13.53
C LYS A 25 -10.80 3.35 14.28
N ASP A 26 -10.24 2.14 14.29
CA ASP A 26 -8.99 1.81 14.98
C ASP A 26 -7.81 1.75 14.00
N GLY A 27 -8.04 2.07 12.71
CA GLY A 27 -7.03 2.01 11.67
C GLY A 27 -6.84 0.62 11.06
N HIS A 28 -7.66 -0.37 11.43
CA HIS A 28 -7.59 -1.70 10.86
C HIS A 28 -8.34 -1.79 9.53
N TYR A 29 -7.89 -2.69 8.69
CA TYR A 29 -8.58 -3.02 7.46
C TYR A 29 -8.30 -4.46 7.08
N TRP A 30 -9.19 -5.04 6.26
CA TRP A 30 -9.05 -6.42 5.86
C TRP A 30 -8.09 -6.57 4.67
N ILE A 31 -7.19 -7.53 4.77
CA ILE A 31 -6.25 -7.89 3.71
C ILE A 31 -6.84 -9.05 2.92
N TYR A 32 -7.03 -8.90 1.62
CA TYR A 32 -7.47 -9.99 0.75
C TYR A 32 -6.28 -10.68 0.08
N GLY A 33 -6.42 -11.98 -0.18
CA GLY A 33 -5.43 -12.78 -0.93
C GLY A 33 -4.18 -13.13 -0.14
N VAL A 34 -3.08 -13.35 -0.87
CA VAL A 34 -1.81 -13.90 -0.35
C VAL A 34 -1.08 -12.98 0.62
N GLY A 35 -1.45 -11.69 0.73
CA GLY A 35 -0.87 -10.77 1.70
C GLY A 35 -1.02 -11.20 3.18
N ARG A 36 -1.94 -12.12 3.49
CA ARG A 36 -2.09 -12.70 4.84
C ARG A 36 -1.22 -13.92 5.09
N GLN A 37 -0.67 -14.54 4.05
CA GLN A 37 0.22 -15.69 4.19
C GLN A 37 1.54 -15.26 4.81
N THR A 38 2.22 -16.21 5.44
CA THR A 38 3.48 -15.96 6.14
C THR A 38 4.62 -15.76 5.15
N CYS A 39 5.66 -15.08 5.61
CA CYS A 39 6.93 -14.93 4.92
C CYS A 39 7.55 -16.29 4.60
N GLU A 40 7.39 -17.29 5.47
CA GLU A 40 7.80 -18.68 5.18
C GLU A 40 7.15 -19.22 3.91
N THR A 41 5.81 -19.19 3.80
CA THR A 41 5.08 -19.66 2.61
C THR A 41 5.42 -18.85 1.35
N TYR A 42 5.73 -17.57 1.50
CA TYR A 42 6.21 -16.76 0.39
C TYR A 42 7.61 -17.17 -0.08
N LEU A 43 8.55 -17.39 0.84
CA LEU A 43 9.91 -17.82 0.49
C LEU A 43 9.90 -19.18 -0.20
N GLU A 44 9.05 -20.10 0.26
CA GLU A 44 8.81 -21.38 -0.45
C GLU A 44 8.35 -21.14 -1.89
N ALA A 45 7.36 -20.27 -2.10
CA ALA A 45 6.88 -19.92 -3.44
C ALA A 45 7.94 -19.22 -4.31
N ARG A 46 8.82 -18.42 -3.69
CA ARG A 46 9.95 -17.76 -4.37
C ARG A 46 11.03 -18.75 -4.81
N ASP A 47 11.27 -19.80 -4.04
CA ASP A 47 12.23 -20.85 -4.35
C ASP A 47 11.74 -21.76 -5.50
N THR A 48 10.45 -22.13 -5.51
CA THR A 48 9.91 -23.00 -6.57
C THR A 48 9.72 -22.27 -7.90
N GLY A 49 9.47 -20.96 -7.89
CA GLY A 49 9.28 -20.14 -9.09
C GLY A 49 8.05 -20.53 -9.92
N ASP A 50 7.07 -21.20 -9.31
CA ASP A 50 5.89 -21.72 -10.00
C ASP A 50 4.71 -20.72 -9.99
N TYR A 51 3.50 -21.19 -10.31
CA TYR A 51 2.29 -20.36 -10.32
C TYR A 51 1.97 -19.68 -8.97
N SER A 52 2.45 -20.23 -7.86
CA SER A 52 2.32 -19.62 -6.54
C SER A 52 3.11 -18.30 -6.45
N GLU A 53 4.32 -18.24 -7.01
CA GLU A 53 5.15 -17.03 -7.06
C GLU A 53 4.41 -15.88 -7.77
N ILE A 54 3.74 -16.20 -8.88
CA ILE A 54 2.98 -15.24 -9.68
C ILE A 54 1.89 -14.57 -8.83
N SER A 55 1.24 -15.33 -7.95
CA SER A 55 0.19 -14.81 -7.07
C SER A 55 0.73 -13.75 -6.10
N TYR A 56 1.92 -13.97 -5.54
CA TYR A 56 2.60 -13.00 -4.70
C TYR A 56 3.05 -11.77 -5.49
N LYS A 57 3.68 -11.95 -6.65
CA LYS A 57 4.11 -10.81 -7.50
C LYS A 57 2.94 -9.93 -7.92
N ASN A 58 1.81 -10.54 -8.27
CA ASN A 58 0.59 -9.82 -8.61
C ASN A 58 0.02 -9.06 -7.41
N TRP A 59 0.01 -9.67 -6.23
CA TRP A 59 -0.46 -9.00 -5.02
C TRP A 59 0.45 -7.83 -4.61
N ILE A 60 1.77 -8.03 -4.62
CA ILE A 60 2.77 -7.02 -4.27
C ILE A 60 2.76 -5.86 -5.27
N SER A 61 2.73 -6.15 -6.58
CA SER A 61 2.63 -5.10 -7.61
C SER A 61 1.32 -4.32 -7.51
N GLY A 62 0.21 -4.98 -7.17
CA GLY A 62 -1.06 -4.33 -6.88
C GLY A 62 -0.97 -3.38 -5.69
N TYR A 63 -0.34 -3.81 -4.59
CA TYR A 63 -0.10 -2.97 -3.42
C TYR A 63 0.77 -1.74 -3.76
N VAL A 64 1.88 -1.94 -4.48
CA VAL A 64 2.78 -0.84 -4.88
C VAL A 64 2.04 0.15 -5.79
N THR A 65 1.25 -0.36 -6.75
CA THR A 65 0.42 0.47 -7.63
C THR A 65 -0.60 1.29 -6.85
N ALA A 66 -1.29 0.66 -5.89
CA ALA A 66 -2.24 1.35 -5.02
C ALA A 66 -1.54 2.44 -4.18
N SER A 67 -0.35 2.13 -3.65
CA SER A 67 0.48 3.09 -2.91
C SER A 67 0.92 4.27 -3.77
N ASN A 68 1.34 4.04 -5.02
CA ASN A 68 1.70 5.11 -5.95
C ASN A 68 0.52 6.06 -6.19
N ARG A 69 -0.70 5.53 -6.25
CA ARG A 69 -1.92 6.31 -6.46
C ARG A 69 -2.38 7.06 -5.21
N SER A 70 -2.25 6.46 -4.03
CA SER A 70 -2.86 6.97 -2.79
C SER A 70 -1.93 7.83 -1.94
N LEU A 71 -0.62 7.62 -2.03
CA LEU A 71 0.35 8.37 -1.24
C LEU A 71 0.55 9.78 -1.78
N GLU A 72 0.54 10.75 -0.88
CA GLU A 72 0.73 12.15 -1.22
C GLU A 72 2.06 12.40 -1.94
N ASN A 73 2.00 13.18 -3.02
CA ASN A 73 3.14 13.60 -3.82
C ASN A 73 4.07 12.42 -4.19
N THR A 74 3.48 11.36 -4.76
CA THR A 74 4.19 10.13 -5.13
C THR A 74 3.89 9.78 -6.57
N TYR A 75 4.93 9.64 -7.40
CA TYR A 75 4.84 9.04 -8.73
C TYR A 75 5.15 7.54 -8.67
N THR A 76 6.23 7.18 -7.98
CA THR A 76 6.54 5.79 -7.65
C THR A 76 7.14 5.70 -6.24
N LEU A 77 6.56 4.81 -5.43
CA LEU A 77 7.02 4.45 -4.09
C LEU A 77 8.45 3.92 -4.12
N LEU A 78 8.79 3.11 -5.13
CA LEU A 78 10.09 2.44 -5.23
C LEU A 78 11.23 3.39 -5.64
N GLY A 79 10.93 4.64 -5.99
CA GLY A 79 11.95 5.60 -6.42
C GLY A 79 12.63 5.14 -7.71
N GLU A 80 13.94 4.91 -7.64
CA GLU A 80 14.76 4.39 -8.75
C GLU A 80 14.99 2.87 -8.66
N THR A 81 14.43 2.20 -7.63
CA THR A 81 14.47 0.73 -7.53
C THR A 81 13.40 0.12 -8.43
N ASP A 82 13.79 -0.90 -9.18
CA ASP A 82 12.86 -1.66 -10.02
C ASP A 82 12.06 -2.67 -9.19
N PHE A 83 11.12 -3.36 -9.85
CA PHE A 83 10.27 -4.31 -9.14
C PHE A 83 11.04 -5.52 -8.61
N GLN A 84 12.10 -5.97 -9.29
CA GLN A 84 12.89 -7.10 -8.82
C GLN A 84 13.67 -6.75 -7.55
N GLY A 85 14.31 -5.59 -7.50
CA GLY A 85 14.98 -5.11 -6.29
C GLY A 85 14.03 -4.93 -5.10
N ALA A 86 12.76 -4.58 -5.36
CA ALA A 86 11.73 -4.55 -4.33
C ALA A 86 11.40 -5.96 -3.80
N LEU A 87 11.32 -6.98 -4.68
CA LEU A 87 11.14 -8.37 -4.27
C LEU A 87 12.34 -8.88 -3.46
N ASP A 88 13.57 -8.59 -3.90
CA ASP A 88 14.79 -9.00 -3.19
C ASP A 88 14.87 -8.38 -1.78
N TRP A 89 14.37 -7.15 -1.63
CA TRP A 89 14.23 -6.51 -0.31
C TRP A 89 13.21 -7.25 0.56
N ILE A 90 12.07 -7.66 0.00
CA ILE A 90 11.03 -8.43 0.71
C ILE A 90 11.57 -9.81 1.10
N ASP A 91 12.29 -10.50 0.20
CA ASP A 91 12.98 -11.76 0.48
C ASP A 91 13.88 -11.61 1.72
N SER A 92 14.75 -10.58 1.72
CA SER A 92 15.67 -10.27 2.83
C SER A 92 14.95 -9.94 4.15
N TYR A 93 13.78 -9.31 4.09
CA TYR A 93 12.94 -9.06 5.27
C TYR A 93 12.35 -10.38 5.77
N CYS A 94 11.81 -11.20 4.87
CA CYS A 94 11.10 -12.42 5.18
C CYS A 94 12.01 -13.50 5.77
N GLU A 95 13.26 -13.62 5.29
CA GLU A 95 14.27 -14.53 5.86
C GLU A 95 14.48 -14.30 7.36
N LYS A 96 14.38 -13.05 7.81
CA LYS A 96 14.57 -12.66 9.22
C LYS A 96 13.27 -12.70 10.02
N ASN A 97 12.12 -12.80 9.36
CA ASN A 97 10.80 -12.62 9.95
C ASN A 97 9.80 -13.65 9.43
N VAL A 98 10.16 -14.94 9.43
CA VAL A 98 9.40 -16.02 8.77
C VAL A 98 7.92 -16.12 9.19
N LYS A 99 7.59 -15.72 10.42
CA LYS A 99 6.20 -15.73 10.95
C LYS A 99 5.38 -14.49 10.58
N ASN A 100 6.02 -13.43 10.08
CA ASN A 100 5.31 -12.24 9.67
C ASN A 100 4.52 -12.52 8.39
N SER A 101 3.41 -11.81 8.18
CA SER A 101 2.69 -11.88 6.93
C SER A 101 3.38 -11.10 5.83
N ILE A 102 3.09 -11.42 4.58
CA ILE A 102 3.61 -10.67 3.43
C ILE A 102 3.16 -9.21 3.44
N TYR A 103 1.94 -8.95 3.91
CA TYR A 103 1.50 -7.59 4.13
C TYR A 103 2.44 -6.83 5.07
N MET A 104 2.85 -7.42 6.21
CA MET A 104 3.78 -6.75 7.12
C MET A 104 5.15 -6.48 6.49
N ALA A 105 5.65 -7.40 5.65
CA ALA A 105 6.87 -7.18 4.88
C ALA A 105 6.74 -6.00 3.92
N VAL A 106 5.66 -5.96 3.13
CA VAL A 106 5.42 -4.90 2.13
C VAL A 106 5.11 -3.56 2.80
N GLU A 107 4.44 -3.53 3.95
CA GLU A 107 4.25 -2.31 4.75
C GLU A 107 5.59 -1.77 5.26
N ASN A 108 6.49 -2.65 5.72
CA ASN A 108 7.82 -2.24 6.17
C ASN A 108 8.64 -1.71 4.98
N MET A 109 8.57 -2.38 3.83
CA MET A 109 9.15 -1.89 2.58
C MET A 109 8.61 -0.49 2.26
N ARG A 110 7.29 -0.29 2.28
CA ARG A 110 6.67 1.02 2.03
C ARG A 110 7.28 2.09 2.94
N ALA A 111 7.37 1.82 4.24
CA ALA A 111 7.93 2.77 5.21
C ALA A 111 9.40 3.12 4.92
N VAL A 112 10.21 2.15 4.51
CA VAL A 112 11.62 2.37 4.13
C VAL A 112 11.73 3.21 2.86
N TYR A 113 11.02 2.81 1.80
CA TYR A 113 11.12 3.44 0.49
C TYR A 113 10.42 4.81 0.42
N TYR A 114 9.44 5.08 1.27
CA TYR A 114 8.68 6.34 1.26
C TYR A 114 9.56 7.59 1.33
N ARG A 115 10.69 7.56 2.05
CA ARG A 115 11.62 8.70 2.16
C ARG A 115 12.35 9.00 0.85
N ASN A 116 12.66 7.98 0.06
CA ASN A 116 13.42 8.06 -1.19
C ASN A 116 12.53 7.88 -2.43
N ARG A 117 11.20 7.91 -2.25
CA ARG A 117 10.23 7.76 -3.33
C ARG A 117 10.39 8.88 -4.36
N LYS A 118 10.02 8.58 -5.59
CA LYS A 118 9.95 9.58 -6.65
C LYS A 118 8.68 10.40 -6.48
N LYS A 119 8.84 11.70 -6.27
CA LYS A 119 7.74 12.64 -6.09
C LYS A 119 6.97 12.85 -7.41
N ALA A 120 5.70 13.21 -7.29
CA ALA A 120 4.90 13.57 -8.45
C ALA A 120 5.43 14.86 -9.10
N ARG A 121 5.23 15.01 -10.41
CA ARG A 121 5.61 16.20 -11.16
C ARG A 121 4.52 17.26 -11.08
#